data_AF-A0A7W5VI15-F1
#
_entry.id   AF-A0A7W5VI15-F1
#
_cell.length_a   1.000
_cell.length_b   1.000
_cell.length_c   1.000
_cell.angle_alpha   90.00
_cell.angle_beta   90.00
_cell.angle_gamma   90.00
#
_symmetry.space_group_name_H-M   'P 1'
#
loop_
_entity.id
_entity.type
_entity.pdbx_description
1 polymer ?
#
loop_
_entity_poly.entity_id
_entity_poly.type
_entity_poly.pdbx_seq_one_letter_code
_entity_poly.pdbx_strand_id
1 'polypeptide(L)'
;MEEYLSRRREDGLSEDPWLRAHERLGARFVKVAPFAMTITGTLDQWHEWTGSALKPGPNAVEGGIAPVLASPEQNLGVYVEANVWLEHPLT
;
A
#
# COMPACT_ATOMS: atom_id res chain seq x y z
N MET A 1 -3.54 -2.20 -7.65
CA MET A 1 -4.10 -0.87 -7.30
C MET A 1 -5.15 -0.42 -8.29
N GLU A 2 -4.88 -0.36 -9.60
CA GLU A 2 -5.89 0.07 -10.60
C GLU A 2 -7.20 -0.74 -10.54
N GLU A 3 -7.10 -2.07 -10.49
CA GLU A 3 -8.26 -2.96 -10.31
C GLU A 3 -8.99 -2.72 -8.96
N TYR A 4 -8.27 -2.31 -7.92
CA TYR A 4 -8.89 -1.98 -6.63
C TYR A 4 -9.70 -0.69 -6.72
N LEU A 5 -9.16 0.33 -7.37
CA LEU A 5 -9.79 1.64 -7.56
C LEU A 5 -10.97 1.61 -8.53
N SER A 6 -11.04 0.61 -9.42
CA SER A 6 -12.14 0.43 -10.36
C SER A 6 -13.37 -0.25 -9.74
N ARG A 7 -13.26 -0.78 -8.52
CA ARG A 7 -14.39 -1.40 -7.81
C ARG A 7 -15.37 -0.35 -7.32
N ARG A 8 -16.62 -0.44 -7.80
CA ARG A 8 -17.70 0.53 -7.55
C ARG A 8 -18.95 -0.17 -7.06
N ARG A 9 -19.64 0.47 -6.12
CA ARG A 9 -20.98 0.09 -5.67
C ARG A 9 -22.01 0.46 -6.73
N GLU A 10 -23.22 -0.06 -6.59
CA GLU A 10 -24.36 0.25 -7.49
C GLU A 10 -24.70 1.75 -7.54
N ASP A 11 -24.40 2.50 -6.47
CA ASP A 11 -24.60 3.95 -6.41
C ASP A 11 -23.48 4.76 -7.09
N GLY A 12 -22.51 4.09 -7.74
CA GLY A 12 -21.39 4.69 -8.46
C GLY A 12 -20.21 5.12 -7.58
N LEU A 13 -20.33 5.04 -6.25
CA LEU A 13 -19.24 5.37 -5.32
C LEU A 13 -18.26 4.20 -5.17
N SER A 14 -17.04 4.50 -4.74
CA SER A 14 -16.02 3.46 -4.45
C SER A 14 -16.52 2.41 -3.45
N GLU A 15 -16.13 1.15 -3.64
CA GLU A 15 -16.35 0.09 -2.64
C GLU A 15 -15.51 0.31 -1.37
N ASP A 16 -14.34 0.91 -1.50
CA ASP A 16 -13.49 1.26 -0.36
C ASP A 16 -14.15 2.37 0.49
N PRO A 17 -14.30 2.16 1.81
CA PRO A 17 -14.99 3.12 2.69
C PRO A 17 -14.25 4.45 2.85
N TRP A 18 -12.91 4.44 2.80
CA TRP A 18 -12.08 5.64 2.96
C TRP A 18 -12.15 6.51 1.69
N LEU A 19 -11.97 5.90 0.51
CA LEU A 19 -12.14 6.57 -0.79
C LEU A 19 -13.56 7.12 -0.93
N ARG A 20 -14.57 6.33 -0.57
CA ARG A 20 -15.96 6.75 -0.63
C ARG A 20 -16.26 7.94 0.28
N ALA A 21 -15.64 8.02 1.46
CA ALA A 21 -15.78 9.17 2.34
C ALA A 21 -15.25 10.45 1.66
N HIS A 22 -14.10 10.37 1.01
CA HIS A 22 -13.54 11.50 0.26
C HIS A 22 -14.37 11.86 -0.98
N GLU A 23 -14.83 10.88 -1.76
CA GLU A 23 -15.70 11.12 -2.92
C GLU A 23 -17.00 11.84 -2.52
N ARG A 24 -17.61 11.46 -1.39
CA ARG A 24 -18.81 12.12 -0.84
C ARG A 24 -18.58 13.59 -0.45
N LEU A 25 -17.35 13.95 -0.12
CA LEU A 25 -16.95 15.32 0.18
C LEU A 25 -16.50 16.09 -1.08
N GLY A 26 -16.66 15.51 -2.27
CA GLY A 26 -16.30 16.14 -3.53
C GLY A 26 -14.83 16.00 -3.93
N ALA A 27 -14.09 15.11 -3.27
CA ALA A 27 -12.70 14.85 -3.65
C ALA A 27 -12.59 14.29 -5.05
N ARG A 28 -11.55 14.70 -5.79
CA ARG A 28 -11.21 14.14 -7.09
C ARG A 28 -9.96 13.30 -7.02
N PHE A 29 -10.01 12.12 -7.64
CA PHE A 29 -8.82 11.30 -7.85
C PHE A 29 -7.85 12.02 -8.79
N VAL A 30 -6.59 12.11 -8.38
CA VAL A 30 -5.52 12.72 -9.17
C VAL A 30 -4.68 11.63 -9.84
N LYS A 31 -4.09 10.74 -9.02
CA LYS A 31 -3.23 9.65 -9.48
C LYS A 31 -2.95 8.64 -8.37
N VAL A 32 -2.46 7.46 -8.76
CA VAL A 32 -1.81 6.52 -7.83
C VAL A 32 -0.45 7.09 -7.40
N ALA A 33 -0.12 6.95 -6.12
CA ALA A 33 1.20 7.13 -5.56
C ALA A 33 1.84 5.74 -5.36
N PRO A 34 2.62 5.22 -6.32
CA PRO A 34 3.06 3.81 -6.30
C PRO A 34 4.07 3.48 -5.19
N PHE A 35 4.75 4.49 -4.65
CA PHE A 35 5.76 4.37 -3.59
C PHE A 35 5.36 5.20 -2.35
N ALA A 36 4.07 5.22 -2.01
CA ALA A 36 3.55 6.08 -0.95
C ALA A 36 4.17 5.78 0.42
N MET A 37 4.43 4.50 0.69
CA MET A 37 5.27 4.07 1.79
C MET A 37 6.35 3.14 1.27
N THR A 38 7.59 3.41 1.61
CA THR A 38 8.73 2.55 1.30
C THR A 38 9.55 2.32 2.56
N ILE A 39 9.68 1.06 2.96
CA ILE A 39 10.49 0.66 4.12
C ILE A 39 11.57 -0.28 3.61
N THR A 40 12.82 0.03 3.94
CA THR A 40 13.98 -0.80 3.61
C THR A 40 14.71 -1.14 4.90
N GLY A 41 15.13 -2.39 5.04
CA GLY A 41 15.89 -2.86 6.19
C GLY A 41 16.67 -4.13 5.84
N THR A 42 17.64 -4.47 6.68
CA THR A 42 18.34 -5.77 6.59
C THR A 42 17.40 -6.92 6.94
N LEU A 43 17.78 -8.16 6.61
CA LEU A 43 16.97 -9.31 6.99
C LEU A 43 16.83 -9.45 8.51
N ASP A 44 17.86 -9.07 9.26
CA ASP A 44 17.84 -9.06 10.73
C ASP A 44 16.88 -8.00 11.27
N GLN A 45 16.85 -6.80 10.69
CA GLN A 45 15.88 -5.75 11.08
C GLN A 45 14.45 -6.20 10.82
N TRP A 46 14.19 -6.83 9.67
CA TRP A 46 12.88 -7.39 9.39
C TRP A 46 12.49 -8.48 10.37
N HIS A 47 13.44 -9.33 10.78
CA HIS A 47 13.20 -10.32 11.82
C HIS A 47 12.86 -9.67 13.17
N GLU A 48 13.59 -8.62 13.56
CA GLU A 48 13.31 -7.86 14.78
C GLU A 48 11.92 -7.22 14.76
N TRP A 49 11.51 -6.62 13.63
CA TRP A 49 10.23 -5.94 13.50
C TRP A 49 9.04 -6.89 13.42
N THR A 50 9.20 -8.03 12.75
CA THR A 50 8.07 -8.91 12.39
C THR A 50 8.07 -10.24 13.15
N GLY A 51 9.14 -10.54 13.89
CA GLY A 51 9.38 -11.85 14.50
C GLY A 51 9.58 -12.99 13.49
N SER A 52 9.57 -12.70 12.18
CA SER A 52 9.54 -13.68 11.11
C SER A 52 10.82 -13.64 10.28
N ALA A 53 11.36 -14.81 9.96
CA ALA A 53 12.47 -14.92 9.02
C ALA A 53 11.94 -14.82 7.59
N LEU A 54 12.42 -13.85 6.82
CA LEU A 54 12.02 -13.69 5.42
C LEU A 54 12.69 -14.75 4.54
N LYS A 55 11.94 -15.28 3.58
CA LYS A 55 12.43 -16.16 2.50
C LYS A 55 12.81 -15.32 1.28
N PRO A 56 13.75 -15.75 0.41
CA PRO A 56 14.01 -15.04 -0.84
C PRO A 56 12.74 -14.76 -1.65
N GLY A 57 12.59 -13.54 -2.16
CA GLY A 57 11.41 -13.11 -2.90
C GLY A 57 10.31 -12.50 -2.01
N PRO A 58 9.03 -12.54 -2.44
CA PRO A 58 7.92 -11.91 -1.72
C PRO A 58 7.54 -12.65 -0.43
N ASN A 59 7.39 -11.91 0.67
CA ASN A 59 6.93 -12.43 1.97
C ASN A 59 5.74 -11.61 2.46
N ALA A 60 4.67 -12.29 2.86
CA ALA A 60 3.63 -11.66 3.65
C ALA A 60 4.14 -11.45 5.08
N VAL A 61 3.91 -10.26 5.62
CA VAL A 61 4.19 -9.92 7.02
C VAL A 61 2.89 -9.52 7.69
N GLU A 62 2.74 -9.85 8.97
CA GLU A 62 1.53 -9.50 9.72
C GLU A 62 1.34 -7.98 9.75
N GLY A 63 0.12 -7.52 9.49
CA GLY A 63 -0.23 -6.10 9.39
C GLY A 63 0.17 -5.42 8.08
N GLY A 64 0.98 -6.07 7.22
CA GLY A 64 1.31 -5.57 5.90
C GLY A 64 0.20 -5.81 4.88
N ILE A 65 -0.04 -4.83 4.01
CA ILE A 65 -0.99 -4.91 2.88
C ILE A 65 -0.29 -5.18 1.54
N ALA A 66 1.03 -5.21 1.54
CA ALA A 66 1.89 -5.61 0.43
C ALA A 66 2.89 -6.69 0.91
N PRO A 67 3.62 -7.36 0.02
CA PRO A 67 4.72 -8.22 0.43
C PRO A 67 6.01 -7.44 0.67
N VAL A 68 6.86 -7.93 1.56
CA VAL A 68 8.28 -7.56 1.63
C VAL A 68 9.05 -8.39 0.61
N LEU A 69 9.74 -7.74 -0.34
CA LEU A 69 10.66 -8.39 -1.25
C LEU A 69 12.03 -8.56 -0.58
N ALA A 70 12.42 -9.80 -0.29
CA ALA A 70 13.70 -10.10 0.33
C ALA A 70 14.74 -10.60 -0.69
N SER A 71 15.94 -10.05 -0.62
CA SER A 71 17.14 -10.53 -1.32
C SER A 71 18.22 -10.86 -0.28
N PRO A 72 18.46 -12.15 -0.01
CA PRO A 72 19.58 -12.57 0.82
C PRO A 72 20.94 -12.18 0.23
N GLU A 73 21.06 -12.14 -1.10
CA GLU A 73 22.27 -11.76 -1.81
C GLU A 73 22.70 -10.33 -1.47
N GLN A 74 21.72 -9.44 -1.23
CA GLN A 74 21.93 -8.05 -0.86
C GLN A 74 21.77 -7.79 0.64
N ASN A 75 21.40 -8.80 1.43
CA ASN A 75 20.96 -8.68 2.83
C ASN A 75 19.91 -7.57 3.03
N LEU A 76 18.87 -7.56 2.19
CA LEU A 76 17.82 -6.54 2.24
C LEU A 76 16.42 -7.14 2.12
N GLY A 77 15.48 -6.55 2.84
CA GLY A 77 14.05 -6.63 2.58
C GLY A 77 13.50 -5.24 2.24
N VAL A 78 12.70 -5.16 1.19
CA VAL A 78 12.07 -3.91 0.72
C VAL A 78 10.56 -4.07 0.69
N TYR A 79 9.87 -3.18 1.38
CA TYR A 79 8.43 -3.10 1.44
C TYR A 79 7.96 -1.83 0.76
N VAL A 80 7.03 -1.95 -0.20
CA VAL A 80 6.48 -0.81 -0.94
C VAL A 80 4.97 -0.91 -0.94
N GLU A 81 4.30 0.10 -0.40
CA GLU A 81 2.85 0.26 -0.49
C GLU A 81 2.49 1.39 -1.44
N ALA A 82 1.52 1.12 -2.30
CA ALA A 82 0.87 2.14 -3.08
C ALA A 82 -0.25 2.81 -2.28
N ASN A 83 -0.47 4.10 -2.53
CA ASN A 83 -1.64 4.85 -2.06
C ASN A 83 -2.17 5.71 -3.22
N VAL A 84 -3.09 6.63 -2.96
CA VAL A 84 -3.66 7.54 -3.96
C VAL A 84 -3.59 8.99 -3.51
N TRP A 85 -3.48 9.88 -4.49
CA TRP A 85 -3.67 11.31 -4.29
C TRP A 85 -5.12 11.69 -4.60
N LEU A 86 -5.76 12.30 -3.62
CA LEU A 86 -7.09 12.91 -3.74
C LEU A 86 -6.98 14.40 -3.49
N GLU A 87 -7.62 15.18 -4.35
CA GLU A 87 -7.70 16.64 -4.20
C GLU A 87 -9.08 17.01 -3.69
N HIS A 88 -9.14 17.78 -2.59
CA HIS A 88 -10.38 18.40 -2.13
C HIS A 88 -10.44 19.85 -2.60
N PRO A 89 -11.60 20.31 -3.10
CA PRO A 89 -11.80 21.73 -3.31
C PRO A 89 -11.81 22.44 -1.95
N LEU A 90 -10.90 23.41 -1.76
CA LEU A 90 -10.96 24.33 -0.63
C LEU A 90 -11.80 25.53 -1.05
N THR A 91 -13.01 25.65 -0.50
CA THR A 91 -13.86 26.85 -0.60
C THR A 91 -13.61 27.79 0.55
#